data_AF-A0A352E0B9-F1
#
_entry.id   AF-A0A352E0B9-F1
#
_cell.length_a   1.000
_cell.length_b   1.000
_cell.length_c   1.000
_cell.angle_alpha   90.00
_cell.angle_beta   90.00
_cell.angle_gamma   90.00
#
_symmetry.space_group_name_H-M   'P 1'
#
loop_
_entity.id
_entity.type
_entity.pdbx_description
1 polymer ?
#
loop_
_entity_poly.entity_id
_entity_poly.type
_entity_poly.pdbx_seq_one_letter_code
_entity_poly.pdbx_strand_id
1 'polypeptide(L)'
;MRLFLDSSVMIAGAASAEGASRSVFRLAGTHEWRLVTTPYAVEETVRNLAAFAPSVTASWLRLRSQLVVVDDVVTIDKPAVFPVEKDRPILFSALASADVLLTLDRADFSRLLGDLFYGLAVMTPGMWLSREREAGRLGRV
;
A
#
# COMPACT_ATOMS: atom_id res chain seq x y z
N MET A 1 12.75 -4.81 -2.00
CA MET A 1 11.95 -4.09 -0.97
C MET A 1 10.51 -4.58 -1.02
N ARG A 2 9.84 -4.83 0.12
CA ARG A 2 8.44 -5.27 0.16
C ARG A 2 7.55 -4.08 0.53
N LEU A 3 6.64 -3.71 -0.37
CA LEU A 3 5.71 -2.60 -0.21
C LEU A 3 4.30 -3.17 -0.02
N PHE A 4 3.74 -3.03 1.18
CA PHE A 4 2.35 -3.36 1.44
C PHE A 4 1.44 -2.28 0.88
N LEU A 5 0.50 -2.65 0.02
CA LEU A 5 -0.48 -1.74 -0.55
C LEU A 5 -1.83 -1.94 0.13
N ASP A 6 -2.30 -0.87 0.75
CA ASP A 6 -3.65 -0.75 1.27
C ASP A 6 -4.68 -0.58 0.12
N SER A 7 -5.96 -0.87 0.39
CA SER A 7 -7.07 -0.76 -0.55
C SER A 7 -7.14 0.64 -1.18
N SER A 8 -6.95 1.68 -0.37
CA SER A 8 -6.92 3.08 -0.81
C SER A 8 -5.87 3.34 -1.92
N VAL A 9 -4.68 2.75 -1.81
CA VAL A 9 -3.60 2.87 -2.80
C VAL A 9 -3.91 2.06 -4.06
N MET A 10 -4.46 0.86 -3.90
CA MET A 10 -4.85 0.00 -5.02
C MET A 10 -5.95 0.65 -5.87
N ILE A 11 -6.98 1.21 -5.24
CA ILE A 11 -8.06 1.96 -5.91
C ILE A 11 -7.50 3.16 -6.65
N ALA A 12 -6.67 3.99 -5.98
CA ALA A 12 -6.08 5.17 -6.60
C ALA A 12 -5.16 4.82 -7.79
N GLY A 13 -4.40 3.72 -7.68
CA GLY A 13 -3.56 3.21 -8.77
C GLY A 13 -4.39 2.75 -9.97
N ALA A 14 -5.55 2.13 -9.73
CA ALA A 14 -6.47 1.73 -10.78
C ALA A 14 -7.14 2.94 -11.45
N ALA A 15 -7.58 3.92 -10.65
CA ALA A 15 -8.39 5.07 -11.06
C ALA A 15 -7.60 6.16 -11.79
N SER A 16 -6.30 6.32 -11.52
CA SER A 16 -5.46 7.33 -12.17
C SER A 16 -4.24 6.71 -12.87
N ALA A 17 -3.98 7.12 -14.11
CA ALA A 17 -2.80 6.68 -14.86
C ALA A 17 -1.52 7.47 -14.51
N GLU A 18 -1.65 8.62 -13.87
CA GLU A 18 -0.55 9.58 -13.65
C GLU A 18 -0.20 9.73 -12.17
N GLY A 19 -1.08 9.29 -11.26
CA GLY A 19 -0.91 9.43 -9.83
C GLY A 19 0.30 8.67 -9.26
N ALA A 20 0.71 9.06 -8.06
CA ALA A 20 1.82 8.43 -7.33
C ALA A 20 1.58 6.93 -7.11
N SER A 21 0.36 6.51 -6.74
CA SER A 21 0.01 5.10 -6.58
C SER A 21 0.26 4.31 -7.87
N ARG A 22 -0.12 4.84 -9.03
CA ARG A 22 0.15 4.21 -10.32
C ARG A 22 1.64 4.14 -10.66
N SER A 23 2.39 5.17 -10.28
CA SER A 23 3.83 5.18 -10.45
C SER A 23 4.53 4.12 -9.59
N VAL A 24 4.03 3.81 -8.39
CA VAL A 24 4.51 2.68 -7.58
C VAL A 24 4.39 1.36 -8.36
N PHE A 25 3.23 1.06 -8.94
CA PHE A 25 3.05 -0.13 -9.78
C PHE A 25 4.02 -0.17 -10.96
N ARG A 26 4.10 0.94 -11.71
CA ARG A 26 4.95 1.04 -12.90
C ARG A 26 6.44 0.83 -12.59
N LEU A 27 6.92 1.40 -11.49
CA LEU A 27 8.33 1.34 -11.10
C LEU A 27 8.69 0.05 -10.36
N ALA A 28 7.71 -0.68 -9.82
CA ALA A 28 7.98 -1.92 -9.10
C ALA A 28 8.72 -2.96 -9.94
N GLY A 29 8.39 -3.06 -11.23
CA GLY A 29 9.05 -3.95 -12.18
C GLY A 29 10.50 -3.61 -12.48
N THR A 30 10.95 -2.38 -12.23
CA THR A 30 12.32 -1.93 -12.52
C THR A 30 13.15 -1.65 -11.28
N HIS A 31 12.55 -1.64 -10.07
CA HIS A 31 13.23 -1.26 -8.82
C HIS A 31 13.25 -2.36 -7.74
N GLU A 32 13.09 -3.64 -8.12
CA GLU A 32 13.06 -4.78 -7.18
C GLU A 32 12.06 -4.57 -6.01
N TRP A 33 10.96 -3.89 -6.29
CA TRP A 33 9.87 -3.73 -5.33
C TRP A 33 8.89 -4.88 -5.51
N ARG A 34 8.65 -5.61 -4.43
CA ARG A 34 7.59 -6.60 -4.34
C ARG A 34 6.37 -5.93 -3.75
N LEU A 35 5.31 -5.81 -4.53
CA LEU A 35 4.03 -5.27 -4.09
C LEU A 35 3.26 -6.38 -3.39
N VAL A 36 2.94 -6.17 -2.11
CA VAL A 36 2.29 -7.13 -1.24
C VAL A 36 0.95 -6.57 -0.77
N THR A 37 -0.05 -7.42 -0.58
CA THR A 37 -1.33 -7.06 0.03
C THR A 37 -1.99 -8.30 0.63
N THR A 38 -3.19 -8.18 1.20
CA THR A 38 -3.95 -9.32 1.74
C THR A 38 -5.26 -9.57 1.01
N PRO A 39 -5.90 -10.75 1.18
CA PRO A 39 -7.25 -11.00 0.71
C PRO A 39 -8.24 -9.94 1.15
N TYR A 40 -8.21 -9.53 2.42
CA TYR A 40 -9.08 -8.47 2.95
C TYR A 40 -8.98 -7.16 2.14
N ALA A 41 -7.77 -6.64 1.94
CA ALA A 41 -7.58 -5.38 1.21
C ALA A 41 -7.96 -5.50 -0.29
N VAL A 42 -7.80 -6.69 -0.88
CA VAL A 42 -8.25 -7.00 -2.25
C VAL A 42 -9.78 -7.00 -2.33
N GLU A 43 -10.48 -7.63 -1.39
CA GLU A 43 -11.94 -7.65 -1.34
C GLU A 43 -12.52 -6.25 -1.15
N GLU A 44 -11.91 -5.46 -0.27
CA GLU A 44 -12.28 -4.07 -0.05
C GLU A 44 -12.09 -3.23 -1.31
N THR A 45 -10.96 -3.42 -2.01
CA THR A 45 -10.71 -2.77 -3.31
C THR A 45 -11.81 -3.11 -4.31
N VAL A 46 -12.14 -4.39 -4.49
CA VAL A 46 -13.17 -4.83 -5.44
C VAL A 46 -14.54 -4.26 -5.08
N ARG A 47 -14.89 -4.24 -3.78
CA ARG A 47 -16.14 -3.65 -3.29
C ARG A 47 -16.24 -2.17 -3.63
N ASN A 48 -15.19 -1.40 -3.36
CA ASN A 48 -15.16 0.04 -3.60
C ASN A 48 -15.14 0.38 -5.10
N LEU A 49 -14.52 -0.45 -5.94
CA LEU A 49 -14.51 -0.27 -7.38
C LEU A 49 -15.90 -0.37 -8.04
N ALA A 50 -16.91 -0.94 -7.35
CA ALA A 50 -18.28 -0.97 -7.86
C ALA A 50 -18.88 0.43 -8.08
N ALA A 51 -18.36 1.45 -7.40
CA ALA A 51 -18.76 2.85 -7.57
C ALA A 51 -18.04 3.58 -8.73
N PHE A 52 -17.08 2.93 -9.40
CA PHE A 52 -16.26 3.52 -10.46
C PHE A 52 -16.71 3.07 -11.85
N ALA A 53 -16.24 3.79 -12.89
CA ALA A 53 -16.48 3.40 -14.27
C ALA A 53 -15.83 2.03 -14.59
N PRO A 54 -16.41 1.21 -15.49
CA PRO A 54 -15.88 -0.13 -15.84
C PRO A 54 -14.42 -0.13 -16.33
N SER A 55 -13.94 0.97 -16.91
CA SER A 55 -12.55 1.15 -17.32
C SER A 55 -11.57 1.09 -16.14
N VAL A 56 -12.00 1.53 -14.94
CA VAL A 56 -11.21 1.44 -13.71
C VAL A 56 -11.09 -0.01 -13.25
N THR A 57 -12.18 -0.79 -13.33
CA THR A 57 -12.13 -2.24 -13.04
C THR A 57 -11.18 -2.97 -14.00
N ALA A 58 -11.22 -2.65 -15.29
CA ALA A 58 -10.26 -3.21 -16.26
C ALA A 58 -8.80 -2.82 -15.95
N SER A 59 -8.58 -1.59 -15.47
CA SER A 59 -7.28 -1.11 -14.97
C SER A 59 -6.82 -1.91 -13.75
N TRP A 60 -7.70 -2.11 -12.78
CA TRP A 60 -7.44 -2.92 -11.58
C TRP A 60 -7.01 -4.35 -11.92
N LEU A 61 -7.72 -5.04 -12.82
CA LEU A 61 -7.36 -6.41 -13.20
C LEU A 61 -5.92 -6.54 -13.73
N ARG A 62 -5.42 -5.52 -14.43
CA ARG A 62 -4.03 -5.46 -14.90
C ARG A 62 -3.02 -5.17 -13.79
N LEU A 63 -3.41 -4.38 -12.79
CA LEU A 63 -2.53 -4.07 -11.65
C LEU A 63 -2.50 -5.23 -10.65
N ARG A 64 -3.63 -5.93 -10.47
CA ARG A 64 -3.78 -7.05 -9.54
C ARG A 64 -2.81 -8.20 -9.80
N SER A 65 -2.42 -8.43 -11.06
CA SER A 65 -1.45 -9.46 -11.43
C SER A 65 -0.03 -9.18 -10.95
N GLN A 66 0.27 -7.94 -10.55
CA GLN A 66 1.57 -7.53 -10.00
C GLN A 66 1.66 -7.72 -8.48
N LEU A 67 0.52 -8.02 -7.83
CA LEU A 67 0.43 -8.14 -6.39
C LEU A 67 0.72 -9.57 -5.93
N VAL A 68 1.59 -9.69 -4.93
CA VAL A 68 1.73 -10.89 -4.11
C VAL A 68 0.72 -10.79 -2.97
N VAL A 69 -0.27 -11.68 -2.96
CA VAL A 69 -1.23 -11.75 -1.86
C VAL A 69 -0.70 -12.68 -0.79
N VAL A 70 -0.60 -12.17 0.43
CA VAL A 70 -0.19 -12.90 1.63
C VAL A 70 -1.37 -13.03 2.58
N ASP A 71 -1.34 -14.03 3.45
CA ASP A 71 -2.42 -14.27 4.40
C ASP A 71 -2.64 -13.07 5.33
N ASP A 72 -3.90 -12.84 5.69
CA ASP A 72 -4.27 -11.85 6.69
C ASP A 72 -3.68 -12.25 8.05
N VAL A 73 -2.89 -11.36 8.66
CA VAL A 73 -2.36 -11.54 10.01
C VAL A 73 -3.21 -10.75 10.98
N VAL A 74 -4.01 -11.47 11.77
CA VAL A 74 -4.95 -10.89 12.74
C VAL A 74 -4.36 -10.74 14.15
N THR A 75 -3.21 -11.36 14.42
CA THR A 75 -2.51 -11.27 15.71
C THR A 75 -1.00 -11.27 15.51
N ILE A 76 -0.30 -10.39 16.24
CA ILE A 76 1.16 -10.45 16.40
C ILE A 76 1.42 -10.57 17.90
N ASP A 77 2.37 -11.41 18.29
CA ASP A 77 2.79 -11.64 19.68
C ASP A 77 3.61 -10.47 20.26
N LYS A 78 3.22 -9.24 19.92
CA LYS A 78 3.81 -7.99 20.37
C LYS A 78 2.70 -7.11 20.95
N PRO A 79 2.82 -6.61 22.19
CA PRO A 79 1.81 -5.74 22.76
C PRO A 79 1.74 -4.45 21.92
N ALA A 80 0.59 -4.21 21.29
CA ALA A 80 0.32 -2.93 20.63
C ALA A 80 0.06 -1.87 21.69
N VAL A 81 1.06 -1.04 22.00
CA VAL A 81 0.99 -0.02 23.07
C VAL A 81 0.24 1.25 22.60
N PHE A 82 -0.52 1.18 21.50
CA PHE A 82 -1.29 2.33 20.99
C PHE A 82 -2.79 2.00 20.90
N PRO A 83 -3.67 2.90 21.38
CA PRO A 83 -5.09 2.79 21.12
C PRO A 83 -5.31 3.17 19.66
N VAL A 84 -5.60 2.18 18.82
CA VAL A 84 -5.91 2.41 17.41
C VAL A 84 -7.29 1.85 17.12
N GLU A 85 -8.17 2.77 16.81
CA GLU A 85 -9.52 2.55 16.30
C GLU A 85 -9.41 2.04 14.85
N LYS A 86 -10.16 0.98 14.56
CA LYS A 86 -10.53 0.42 13.25
C LYS A 86 -9.52 -0.37 12.38
N ASP A 87 -8.29 0.04 12.10
CA ASP A 87 -7.48 -0.68 11.06
C ASP A 87 -6.33 -1.57 11.55
N ARG A 88 -6.58 -2.34 12.63
CA ARG A 88 -5.62 -3.32 13.17
C ARG A 88 -5.16 -4.39 12.17
N PRO A 89 -6.04 -5.04 11.38
CA PRO A 89 -5.62 -6.17 10.54
C PRO A 89 -4.64 -5.77 9.43
N ILE A 90 -4.85 -4.62 8.77
CA ILE A 90 -3.96 -4.13 7.71
C ILE A 90 -2.59 -3.77 8.28
N LEU A 91 -2.56 -3.04 9.40
CA LEU A 91 -1.30 -2.64 10.02
C LEU A 91 -0.48 -3.85 10.49
N PHE A 92 -1.12 -4.86 11.09
CA PHE A 92 -0.42 -6.07 11.52
C PHE A 92 0.00 -6.95 10.33
N SER A 93 -0.84 -7.10 9.32
CA SER A 93 -0.47 -7.82 8.09
C SER A 93 0.71 -7.16 7.40
N ALA A 94 0.73 -5.82 7.32
CA ALA A 94 1.85 -5.07 6.80
C ALA A 94 3.10 -5.26 7.67
N LEU A 95 2.99 -5.14 8.99
CA LEU A 95 4.10 -5.31 9.92
C LEU A 95 4.74 -6.70 9.84
N ALA A 96 3.93 -7.74 9.60
CA ALA A 96 4.42 -9.12 9.46
C ALA A 96 5.02 -9.43 8.08
N SER A 97 4.69 -8.65 7.04
CA SER A 97 4.92 -9.05 5.65
C SER A 97 5.58 -8.00 4.77
N ALA A 98 5.92 -6.82 5.27
CA ALA A 98 6.46 -5.73 4.48
C ALA A 98 7.43 -4.83 5.26
N ASP A 99 8.23 -4.09 4.48
CA ASP A 99 9.15 -3.07 4.99
C ASP A 99 8.45 -1.70 5.06
N VAL A 100 7.47 -1.48 4.17
CA VAL A 100 6.74 -0.21 4.03
C VAL A 100 5.25 -0.49 3.84
N LEU A 101 4.39 0.20 4.59
CA LEU A 101 2.96 0.30 4.34
C LEU A 101 2.67 1.58 3.57
N LEU A 102 2.07 1.42 2.38
CA LEU A 102 1.56 2.51 1.58
C LEU A 102 0.05 2.61 1.76
N THR A 103 -0.41 3.76 2.26
CA THR A 103 -1.83 4.08 2.43
C THR A 103 -2.12 5.53 2.02
N LEU A 104 -3.35 5.79 1.57
CA LEU A 104 -3.90 7.13 1.40
C LEU A 104 -4.94 7.47 2.47
N ASP A 105 -5.23 6.55 3.39
CA ASP A 105 -6.12 6.82 4.52
C ASP A 105 -5.37 7.63 5.58
N ARG A 106 -5.54 8.95 5.48
CA ARG A 106 -4.93 9.89 6.43
C ARG A 106 -5.70 9.99 7.73
N ALA A 107 -6.97 9.63 7.77
CA ALA A 107 -7.76 9.74 8.98
C ALA A 107 -7.26 8.68 9.98
N ASP A 108 -7.18 7.44 9.52
CA ASP A 108 -6.90 6.29 10.37
C ASP A 108 -5.40 6.13 10.65
N PHE A 109 -4.52 6.58 9.73
CA PHE A 109 -3.07 6.52 9.91
C PHE A 109 -2.41 7.86 10.25
N SER A 110 -3.19 8.91 10.57
CA SER A 110 -2.68 10.28 10.81
C SER A 110 -1.44 10.36 11.72
N ARG A 111 -1.41 9.56 12.81
CA ARG A 111 -0.30 9.55 13.77
C ARG A 111 0.91 8.72 13.36
N LEU A 112 0.76 7.83 12.38
CA LEU A 112 1.81 6.92 11.90
C LEU A 112 2.41 7.37 10.56
N LEU A 113 1.71 8.22 9.80
CA LEU A 113 2.16 8.69 8.50
C LEU A 113 3.47 9.48 8.59
N GLY A 114 4.48 9.02 7.86
CA GLY A 114 5.82 9.58 7.86
C GLY A 114 6.72 9.04 8.98
N ASP A 115 6.24 8.10 9.78
CA ASP A 115 6.95 7.52 10.91
C ASP A 115 7.13 5.99 10.77
N LEU A 116 7.78 5.38 11.76
CA LEU A 116 8.01 3.96 11.88
C LEU A 116 7.10 3.33 12.95
N PHE A 117 6.38 2.27 12.58
CA PHE A 117 5.63 1.43 13.50
C PHE A 117 6.34 0.09 13.68
N TYR A 118 7.06 -0.10 14.80
CA TYR A 118 7.88 -1.31 15.05
C TYR A 118 8.80 -1.69 13.88
N GLY A 119 9.37 -0.70 13.19
CA GLY A 119 10.26 -0.88 12.03
C GLY A 119 9.55 -0.87 10.67
N LEU A 120 8.22 -0.96 10.63
CA LEU A 120 7.42 -0.76 9.42
C LEU A 120 7.30 0.74 9.12
N ALA A 121 7.77 1.18 7.96
CA ALA A 121 7.57 2.58 7.57
C ALA A 121 6.14 2.78 7.03
N VAL A 122 5.39 3.74 7.56
CA VAL A 122 4.01 4.02 7.11
C VAL A 122 3.98 5.35 6.38
N MET A 123 3.59 5.37 5.10
CA MET A 123 3.62 6.61 4.32
C MET A 123 2.69 6.58 3.11
N THR A 124 2.52 7.75 2.47
CA THR A 124 1.80 7.81 1.19
C THR A 124 2.70 7.37 0.02
N PRO A 125 2.13 6.91 -1.11
CA PRO A 125 2.89 6.64 -2.33
C PRO A 125 3.77 7.81 -2.79
N GLY A 126 3.30 9.06 -2.62
CA GLY A 126 4.08 10.25 -2.98
C GLY A 126 5.33 10.41 -2.12
N MET A 127 5.21 10.19 -0.81
CA MET A 127 6.35 10.24 0.12
C MET A 127 7.36 9.15 -0.19
N TRP A 128 6.90 7.92 -0.48
CA TRP A 128 7.78 6.82 -0.90
C TRP A 128 8.59 7.20 -2.13
N LEU A 129 7.94 7.69 -3.19
CA LEU A 129 8.64 8.06 -4.43
C LEU A 129 9.61 9.23 -4.22
N SER A 130 9.27 10.22 -3.39
CA SER A 130 10.20 11.29 -3.05
C SER A 130 11.42 10.76 -2.29
N ARG A 131 11.23 9.88 -1.31
CA ARG A 131 12.31 9.23 -0.56
C ARG A 131 13.25 8.43 -1.47
N GLU A 132 12.71 7.66 -2.40
CA GLU A 132 13.51 6.88 -3.35
C GLU A 132 14.30 7.78 -4.31
N ARG A 133 13.75 8.95 -4.69
CA ARG A 133 14.46 9.96 -5.49
C ARG A 133 15.57 10.65 -4.72
N GLU A 134 15.30 11.07 -3.49
CA GLU A 134 16.29 11.70 -2.60
C GLU A 134 17.45 10.76 -2.30
N ALA A 135 17.18 9.46 -2.19
CA ALA A 135 18.19 8.44 -2.02
C ALA A 135 18.93 8.04 -3.33
N GLY A 136 18.63 8.70 -4.45
CA GLY A 136 19.27 8.43 -5.75
C GLY A 136 18.89 7.09 -6.38
N ARG A 137 17.85 6.41 -5.85
CA ARG A 137 17.38 5.10 -6.36
C ARG A 137 16.39 5.22 -7.50
N LEU A 138 15.71 6.36 -7.62
CA LEU A 138 15.01 6.74 -8.85
C LEU A 138 15.92 7.65 -9.65
N GLY A 139 16.23 7.26 -10.88
CA GLY A 139 17.01 8.09 -11.80
C GLY A 139 16.43 9.50 -11.89
N ARG A 140 17.29 10.51 -12.08
CA ARG A 140 16.82 11.84 -12.48
C ARG A 140 16.16 11.67 -13.84
N VAL A 141 14.84 11.84 -13.88
CA VAL A 141 14.12 12.06 -15.14
C VAL A 141 14.60 13.39 -15.74
#